data_AF-A0A0M0G3C8-F1
#
_entry.id   AF-A0A0M0G3C8-F1
#
_cell.length_a   1.000
_cell.length_b   1.000
_cell.length_c   1.000
_cell.angle_alpha   90.00
_cell.angle_beta   90.00
_cell.angle_gamma   90.00
#
_symmetry.space_group_name_H-M   'P 1'
#
loop_
_entity.id
_entity.type
_entity.pdbx_description
1 polymer ?
#
loop_
_entity_poly.entity_id
_entity_poly.type
_entity_poly.pdbx_seq_one_letter_code
_entity_poly.pdbx_strand_id
1 'polypeptide(L)' 'MKIEACNNAFDASPAWEDITNHVRFNRGFLFTNTEKTAEQWGVDIRFVFEKGTATSQVIVNGFGGAFD' A
#
# COMPACT_ATOMS: atom_id res chain seq x y z
N MET A 1 11.72 -2.75 4.80
CA MET A 1 10.25 -2.70 4.78
C MET A 1 9.82 -1.56 3.89
N LYS A 2 9.17 -1.90 2.78
CA LYS A 2 8.51 -0.96 1.88
C LYS A 2 7.00 -1.11 2.06
N ILE A 3 6.28 0.00 2.01
CA ILE A 3 4.82 0.02 2.06
C ILE A 3 4.35 0.69 0.78
N GLU A 4 3.47 0.01 0.06
CA GLU A 4 2.92 0.51 -1.19
C GLU A 4 1.40 0.47 -1.12
N ALA A 5 0.76 1.42 -1.80
CA ALA A 5 -0.68 1.44 -1.97
C ALA A 5 -1.04 1.68 -3.42
N CYS A 6 -2.23 1.24 -3.81
CA CYS A 6 -2.84 1.56 -5.10
C CYS A 6 -4.30 1.99 -4.88
N ASN A 7 -4.83 2.80 -5.79
CA ASN A 7 -6.24 3.20 -5.81
C ASN A 7 -7.06 2.47 -6.87
N ASN A 8 -6.44 1.60 -7.67
CA ASN A 8 -7.07 0.74 -8.69
C ASN A 8 -6.89 -0.75 -8.36
N ALA A 9 -7.19 -1.15 -7.11
CA ALA A 9 -6.99 -2.51 -6.60
C ALA A 9 -7.66 -3.63 -7.41
N PHE A 10 -8.73 -3.33 -8.13
CA PHE A 10 -9.46 -4.29 -8.96
C PHE A 10 -8.87 -4.45 -10.37
N ASP A 11 -7.89 -3.64 -10.75
CA ASP A 11 -7.21 -3.78 -12.03
C ASP A 11 -6.38 -5.07 -12.07
N ALA A 12 -6.26 -5.69 -13.25
CA ALA A 12 -5.41 -6.86 -13.44
C ALA A 12 -3.93 -6.57 -13.13
N SER A 13 -3.51 -5.31 -13.32
CA SER A 13 -2.20 -4.81 -12.92
C SER A 13 -2.37 -3.47 -12.20
N PRO A 14 -2.53 -3.47 -10.87
CA PRO A 14 -2.70 -2.24 -10.10
C PRO A 14 -1.46 -1.32 -10.18
N ALA A 15 -1.69 -0.01 -10.12
CA ALA A 15 -0.66 1.01 -10.12
C ALA A 15 -0.17 1.24 -8.68
N TRP A 16 0.91 0.57 -8.32
CA TRP A 16 1.49 0.63 -6.97
C TRP A 16 2.36 1.89 -6.79
N GLU A 17 2.06 2.67 -5.76
CA GLU A 17 2.82 3.86 -5.36
C GLU A 17 3.49 3.63 -3.99
N ASP A 18 4.73 4.12 -3.81
CA ASP A 18 5.46 3.99 -2.55
C ASP A 18 4.96 5.01 -1.51
N ILE A 19 4.34 4.50 -0.45
CA ILE A 19 3.80 5.29 0.66
C ILE A 19 4.63 5.16 1.94
N THR A 20 5.81 4.54 1.88
CA THR A 20 6.63 4.20 3.06
C THR A 20 6.89 5.42 3.94
N ASN A 21 7.28 6.55 3.34
CA ASN A 21 7.55 7.77 4.10
C ASN A 21 6.26 8.38 4.68
N HIS A 22 5.15 8.33 3.96
CA HIS A 22 3.87 8.87 4.43
C HIS A 22 3.40 8.11 5.67
N VAL A 23 3.47 6.78 5.64
CA VAL A 23 3.15 5.94 6.80
C VAL A 23 4.11 6.20 7.97
N ARG A 24 5.43 6.27 7.71
CA ARG A 24 6.43 6.52 8.76
C ARG A 24 6.29 7.88 9.44
N PHE A 25 5.86 8.89 8.70
CA PHE A 25 5.68 10.25 9.21
C PHE A 25 4.22 10.59 9.55
N ASN A 26 3.33 9.59 9.55
CA ASN A 26 1.91 9.73 9.82
C ASN A 26 1.25 10.85 8.99
N ARG A 27 1.48 10.83 7.67
CA ARG A 27 0.93 11.79 6.70
C ARG A 27 -0.09 11.11 5.81
N GLY A 28 -1.10 11.88 5.39
CA GLY A 28 -2.00 11.47 4.32
C GLY A 28 -1.22 11.29 3.02
N PHE A 29 -1.63 10.30 2.22
CA PHE A 29 -1.09 10.06 0.89
C PHE A 29 -2.14 10.41 -0.15
N LEU A 30 -1.76 11.22 -1.14
CA LEU A 30 -2.59 11.54 -2.29
C LEU A 30 -2.10 10.70 -3.47
N PHE A 31 -2.97 9.85 -4.00
CA PHE A 31 -2.66 9.02 -5.16
C PHE A 31 -2.41 9.91 -6.38
N THR A 32 -1.34 9.59 -7.11
CA THR A 32 -1.04 10.23 -8.39
C THR A 32 -1.69 9.48 -9.55
N ASN A 33 -2.03 8.20 -9.36
CA ASN A 33 -2.78 7.44 -10.35
C ASN A 33 -4.20 8.00 -10.52
N THR A 34 -4.57 8.31 -11.76
CA THR A 34 -5.88 8.85 -12.12
C THR A 34 -6.65 7.94 -13.08
N GLU A 35 -6.09 6.77 -13.41
CA GLU A 35 -6.66 5.83 -14.37
C GLU A 35 -6.99 4.48 -13.71
N LYS A 36 -8.01 3.80 -14.25
CA LYS A 36 -8.33 2.40 -13.93
C LYS A 36 -8.78 1.66 -15.18
N THR A 37 -8.57 0.35 -15.18
CA THR A 37 -9.03 -0.56 -16.22
C THR A 37 -10.22 -1.41 -15.79
N ALA A 38 -10.41 -1.60 -14.47
CA ALA A 38 -11.58 -2.24 -13.91
C ALA A 38 -12.82 -1.35 -13.93
N GLU A 39 -13.99 -1.95 -13.73
CA GLU A 39 -15.25 -1.22 -13.62
C GLU A 39 -15.29 -0.33 -12.36
N GLN A 40 -14.75 -0.85 -11.26
CA GLN A 40 -14.80 -0.22 -9.94
C GLN A 40 -13.43 0.27 -9.48
N TRP A 41 -13.41 1.35 -8.70
CA TRP A 41 -12.23 1.79 -7.96
C TRP A 41 -12.09 0.96 -6.67
N GLY A 42 -10.86 0.83 -6.17
CA GLY A 42 -10.60 0.12 -4.92
C GLY A 42 -9.22 0.45 -4.39
N VAL A 43 -9.09 0.61 -3.08
CA VAL A 43 -7.80 0.87 -2.44
C VAL A 43 -7.24 -0.42 -1.87
N ASP A 44 -5.97 -0.70 -2.13
CA ASP A 44 -5.24 -1.80 -1.50
C ASP A 44 -3.89 -1.31 -0.97
N ILE A 45 -3.41 -1.97 0.09
CA ILE A 45 -2.15 -1.66 0.78
C ILE A 45 -1.36 -2.95 0.89
N ARG A 46 -0.12 -2.95 0.38
CA ARG A 46 0.79 -4.09 0.53
C ARG A 46 2.04 -3.72 1.31
N PHE A 47 2.47 -4.66 2.13
CA PHE A 47 3.69 -4.55 2.94
C PHE A 47 4.74 -5.51 2.39
N VAL A 48 5.89 -4.98 2.01
CA VAL A 48 7.02 -5.75 1.49
C VAL A 48 8.09 -5.85 2.56
N PHE A 49 8.35 -7.07 3.02
CA PHE A 49 9.37 -7.40 4.01
C PHE A 49 10.49 -8.21 3.36
N GLU A 50 11.67 -7.63 3.29
CA GLU A 50 12.88 -8.34 2.87
C GLU A 50 13.52 -8.97 4.11
N LYS A 51 13.37 -10.30 4.25
CA LYS A 51 13.87 -11.04 5.42
C LYS A 51 15.38 -11.30 5.35
N GLY A 52 15.98 -11.35 4.16
CA GLY A 52 17.40 -11.67 3.99
C GLY A 52 17.77 -12.98 4.69
N THR A 53 18.76 -12.94 5.59
CA THR A 53 19.20 -14.07 6.43
C THR A 53 18.56 -14.09 7.82
N ALA A 54 17.68 -13.14 8.14
CA ALA A 54 17.08 -13.04 9.46
C ALA A 54 16.21 -14.28 9.75
N THR A 55 16.29 -14.81 10.97
CA THR A 55 15.46 -15.94 11.42
C THR A 55 14.29 -15.51 12.30
N SER A 56 14.32 -14.29 12.82
CA SER A 56 13.30 -13.71 13.69
C SER A 56 11.95 -13.51 12.99
N GLN A 57 10.91 -13.34 13.81
CA GLN A 57 9.53 -13.13 13.36
C GLN A 57 9.32 -11.69 12.87
N VAL A 58 8.54 -11.55 11.79
CA VAL A 58 7.98 -10.27 11.35
C VAL A 58 6.54 -10.21 11.86
N ILE A 59 6.20 -9.12 12.57
CA ILE A 59 4.87 -8.92 13.16
C ILE A 59 4.23 -7.69 12.54
N VAL A 60 3.00 -7.84 12.05
CA VAL A 60 2.14 -6.73 11.63
C VAL A 60 0.98 -6.67 12.61
N ASN A 61 0.93 -5.62 13.43
CA ASN A 61 -0.09 -5.48 14.48
C ASN A 61 -1.47 -5.04 13.95
N GLY A 62 -1.53 -4.60 12.69
CA GLY A 62 -2.74 -4.14 12.02
C GLY A 62 -2.46 -2.97 11.08
N PHE A 63 -3.43 -2.66 10.25
CA PHE A 63 -3.49 -1.42 9.48
C PHE A 63 -4.90 -0.84 9.60
N GLY A 64 -5.02 0.49 9.51
CA GLY A 64 -6.29 1.19 9.58
C GLY A 64 -6.36 2.23 8.47
N GLY A 65 -7.54 2.35 7.85
CA GLY A 65 -7.86 3.41 6.90
C GLY A 65 -9.02 4.23 7.42
N ALA A 66 -8.93 5.55 7.28
CA ALA A 66 -10.06 6.45 7.44
C ALA A 66 -10.48 6.89 6.04
N PHE A 67 -11.77 6.73 5.73
CA PHE A 67 -12.39 7.26 4.53
C PHE A 67 -13.52 8.20 5.00
N ASP A 68 -13.66 9.33 4.32
CA ASP A 68 -14.72 10.32 4.52
C ASP A 68 -15.62 10.32 3.27
#